data_AF-F4W432-F1
#
_entry.id   AF-F4W432-F1
#
_cell.length_a   1.000
_cell.length_b   1.000
_cell.length_c   1.000
_cell.angle_alpha   90.00
_cell.angle_beta   90.00
_cell.angle_gamma   90.00
#
_symmetry.space_group_name_H-M   'P 1'
#
loop_
_entity.id
_entity.type
_entity.pdbx_description
1 polymer ?
#
loop_
_entity_poly.entity_id
_entity_poly.type
_entity_poly.pdbx_seq_one_letter_code
_entity_poly.pdbx_strand_id
1 'polypeptide(L)'
;MNILPKKRWHVRTKENIARVRRDEAKAAEEERIKKERIQKAETEARVDLLRHRARSTYDGRSTTEDSTSKKLEHVNFFAELEDGKIDYSRPNTEHEKEKKEEKEKYEKQIGYLTYLGQDTNEATGKKNWYEELPKRLTDTEKDVEIEIKKKTLNDPMIDIKKYLKIMHSKSEDHLKVKTESIKRKHHDSDSSHSNDERHSTHKRYKDKKHKKKKHKHSEKKEERSQSSTNIEKLRAERLLREQSEKLRTEALLAKVRGEPMPVVAPETPKPAIKQKYNSQFFPEIARQNAERTPKHSRQNTASP
;
A
#
# COMPACT_ATOMS: atom_id res chain seq x y z
N MET A 1 -4.23 -10.56 62.25
CA MET A 1 -3.79 -10.10 60.91
C MET A 1 -4.86 -10.42 59.88
N ASN A 2 -5.53 -9.42 59.27
CA ASN A 2 -6.51 -9.67 58.21
C ASN A 2 -5.80 -9.77 56.84
N ILE A 3 -5.78 -10.97 56.28
CA ILE A 3 -5.12 -11.26 54.99
C ILE A 3 -6.08 -11.19 53.80
N LEU A 4 -7.38 -11.05 54.06
CA LEU A 4 -8.45 -11.09 53.05
C LEU A 4 -8.32 -9.98 51.99
N PRO A 5 -7.97 -8.71 52.35
CA PRO A 5 -7.77 -7.63 51.37
C PRO A 5 -6.63 -7.88 50.38
N LYS A 6 -5.69 -8.77 50.71
CA LYS A 6 -4.55 -9.13 49.85
C LYS A 6 -4.88 -10.27 48.88
N LYS A 7 -6.09 -10.85 48.96
CA LYS A 7 -6.51 -11.96 48.11
C LYS A 7 -7.31 -11.42 46.92
N ARG A 8 -6.96 -11.90 45.72
CA ARG A 8 -7.57 -11.49 44.45
C ARG A 8 -9.04 -11.90 44.32
N TRP A 9 -9.50 -12.89 45.09
CA TRP A 9 -10.90 -13.34 45.11
C TRP A 9 -11.77 -12.57 46.12
N HIS A 10 -11.20 -11.63 46.88
CA HIS A 10 -11.98 -10.93 47.90
C HIS A 10 -13.02 -10.01 47.26
N VAL A 11 -14.29 -10.31 47.52
CA VAL A 11 -15.46 -9.65 46.90
C VAL A 11 -15.47 -8.13 47.09
N ARG A 12 -14.96 -7.64 48.22
CA ARG A 12 -14.98 -6.22 48.58
C ARG A 12 -13.82 -5.40 48.01
N THR A 13 -12.91 -6.00 47.25
CA THR A 13 -11.85 -5.24 46.59
C THR A 13 -12.44 -4.39 45.47
N LYS A 14 -11.89 -3.18 45.29
CA LYS A 14 -12.37 -2.21 44.29
C LYS A 14 -12.42 -2.83 42.88
N GLU A 15 -11.44 -3.68 42.55
CA GLU A 15 -11.35 -4.35 41.26
C GLU A 15 -12.48 -5.36 41.04
N ASN A 16 -12.81 -6.17 42.05
CA ASN A 16 -13.87 -7.17 41.93
C ASN A 16 -15.25 -6.51 41.90
N ILE A 17 -15.47 -5.49 42.71
CA ILE A 17 -16.71 -4.70 42.65
C ILE A 17 -16.85 -4.04 41.27
N ALA A 18 -15.77 -3.51 40.68
CA ALA A 18 -15.80 -2.94 39.35
C ALA A 18 -16.07 -3.97 38.24
N ARG A 19 -15.62 -5.22 38.40
CA ARG A 19 -15.98 -6.32 37.50
C ARG A 19 -17.47 -6.64 37.58
N VAL A 20 -17.98 -6.84 38.80
CA VAL A 20 -19.40 -7.08 39.05
C VAL A 20 -20.27 -5.96 38.46
N ARG A 21 -19.92 -4.70 38.69
CA ARG A 21 -20.67 -3.57 38.11
C ARG A 21 -20.63 -3.55 36.58
N ARG A 22 -19.54 -3.96 35.95
CA ARG A 22 -19.46 -4.05 34.48
C ARG A 22 -20.36 -5.16 33.97
N ASP A 23 -20.38 -6.30 34.63
CA ASP A 23 -21.20 -7.45 34.25
C ASP A 23 -22.69 -7.14 34.46
N GLU A 24 -23.04 -6.50 35.59
CA GLU A 24 -24.39 -5.98 35.88
C GLU A 24 -24.83 -4.94 34.85
N ALA A 25 -23.96 -3.97 34.52
CA ALA A 25 -24.27 -2.96 33.51
C ALA A 25 -24.50 -3.59 32.13
N LYS A 26 -23.67 -4.56 31.73
CA LYS A 26 -23.82 -5.29 30.48
C LYS A 26 -25.13 -6.09 30.44
N ALA A 27 -25.45 -6.79 31.52
CA ALA A 27 -26.72 -7.51 31.64
C ALA A 27 -27.92 -6.56 31.55
N ALA A 28 -27.84 -5.40 32.22
CA ALA A 28 -28.89 -4.37 32.17
C ALA A 28 -29.07 -3.78 30.76
N GLU A 29 -27.98 -3.52 30.03
CA GLU A 29 -28.05 -3.04 28.63
C GLU A 29 -28.70 -4.09 27.71
N GLU A 30 -28.32 -5.36 27.83
CA GLU A 30 -28.91 -6.45 27.04
C GLU A 30 -30.41 -6.61 27.30
N GLU A 31 -30.85 -6.49 28.57
CA GLU A 31 -32.28 -6.50 28.91
C GLU A 31 -33.03 -5.29 28.35
N ARG A 32 -32.42 -4.10 28.39
CA ARG A 32 -33.02 -2.89 27.79
C ARG A 32 -33.23 -3.05 26.30
N ILE A 33 -32.22 -3.54 25.58
CA ILE A 33 -32.30 -3.78 24.14
C ILE A 33 -33.41 -4.79 23.82
N LYS A 34 -33.52 -5.87 24.61
CA LYS A 34 -34.62 -6.86 24.45
C LYS A 34 -35.99 -6.22 24.68
N LYS A 35 -36.14 -5.42 25.73
CA LYS A 35 -37.39 -4.71 26.03
C LYS A 35 -37.76 -3.72 24.93
N GLU A 36 -36.81 -2.93 24.45
CA GLU A 36 -37.02 -2.00 23.34
C GLU A 36 -37.44 -2.72 22.06
N ARG A 37 -36.84 -3.89 21.77
CA ARG A 37 -37.25 -4.73 20.64
C ARG A 37 -38.67 -5.28 20.79
N ILE A 38 -39.04 -5.75 21.98
CA ILE A 38 -40.40 -6.23 22.27
C ILE A 38 -41.41 -5.09 22.12
N GLN A 39 -41.12 -3.93 22.70
CA GLN A 39 -42.00 -2.76 22.60
C GLN A 39 -42.17 -2.31 21.15
N LYS A 40 -41.08 -2.27 20.37
CA LYS A 40 -41.15 -1.94 18.95
C LYS A 40 -42.06 -2.93 18.19
N ALA A 41 -41.85 -4.23 18.37
CA ALA A 41 -42.69 -5.26 17.75
C ALA A 41 -44.17 -5.16 18.18
N GLU A 42 -44.44 -4.85 19.44
CA GLU A 42 -45.80 -4.63 19.96
C GLU A 42 -46.44 -3.39 19.32
N THR A 43 -45.70 -2.28 19.20
CA THR A 43 -46.20 -1.07 18.54
C THR A 43 -46.48 -1.29 17.05
N GLU A 44 -45.60 -2.00 16.34
CA GLU A 44 -45.77 -2.35 14.92
C GLU A 44 -47.00 -3.24 14.74
N ALA A 45 -47.11 -4.33 15.51
CA ALA A 45 -48.27 -5.23 15.45
C ALA A 45 -49.59 -4.49 15.73
N ARG A 46 -49.59 -3.55 16.68
CA ARG A 46 -50.76 -2.72 16.99
C ARG A 46 -51.13 -1.80 15.83
N VAL A 47 -50.13 -1.15 15.23
CA VAL A 47 -50.32 -0.27 14.06
C VAL A 47 -50.85 -1.08 12.88
N ASP A 48 -50.31 -2.28 12.63
CA ASP A 48 -50.75 -3.15 11.54
C ASP A 48 -52.18 -3.63 11.73
N LEU A 49 -52.57 -3.99 12.95
CA LEU A 49 -53.96 -4.31 13.28
C LEU A 49 -54.88 -3.12 12.98
N LEU A 50 -54.50 -1.92 13.41
CA LEU A 50 -55.29 -0.70 13.13
C LEU A 50 -55.35 -0.40 11.63
N ARG A 51 -54.26 -0.58 10.89
CA ARG A 51 -54.21 -0.44 9.42
C ARG A 51 -55.14 -1.44 8.75
N HIS A 52 -55.10 -2.72 9.14
CA HIS A 52 -56.00 -3.76 8.64
C HIS A 52 -57.47 -3.41 8.90
N ARG A 53 -57.80 -2.94 10.11
CA ARG A 53 -59.15 -2.51 10.45
C ARG A 53 -59.61 -1.29 9.65
N ALA A 54 -58.74 -0.30 9.46
CA ALA A 54 -59.05 0.89 8.66
C ALA A 54 -59.31 0.53 7.19
N ARG A 55 -58.46 -0.33 6.60
CA ARG A 55 -58.65 -0.85 5.24
C ARG A 55 -59.96 -1.62 5.10
N SER A 56 -60.29 -2.48 6.08
CA SER A 56 -61.55 -3.23 6.06
C SER A 56 -62.80 -2.35 6.16
N THR A 57 -62.71 -1.17 6.79
CA THR A 57 -63.87 -0.28 7.01
C THR A 57 -64.07 0.74 5.90
N TYR A 58 -63.00 1.30 5.34
CA TYR A 58 -63.09 2.35 4.33
C TYR A 58 -62.89 1.86 2.89
N ASP A 59 -62.07 0.83 2.68
CA ASP A 59 -61.63 0.40 1.34
C ASP A 59 -62.44 -0.80 0.82
N GLY A 60 -63.30 -1.42 1.65
CA GLY A 60 -64.10 -2.60 1.30
C GLY A 60 -63.29 -3.86 0.92
N ARG A 61 -61.95 -3.76 0.91
CA ARG A 61 -61.01 -4.84 0.61
C ARG A 61 -60.83 -5.72 1.84
N SER A 62 -61.83 -6.54 2.17
CA SER A 62 -61.64 -7.66 3.10
C SER A 62 -60.68 -8.65 2.45
N THR A 63 -59.66 -9.06 3.20
CA THR A 63 -58.59 -10.00 2.82
C THR A 63 -59.07 -11.11 1.88
N THR A 64 -58.89 -10.90 0.57
CA THR A 64 -58.81 -11.98 -0.41
C THR A 64 -57.35 -12.38 -0.49
N GLU A 65 -57.03 -13.46 0.22
CA GLU A 65 -56.00 -14.40 -0.22
C GLU A 65 -56.29 -14.79 -1.68
N ASP A 66 -55.22 -14.92 -2.46
CA ASP A 66 -55.16 -15.37 -3.86
C ASP A 66 -55.74 -14.48 -4.97
N SER A 67 -54.87 -14.03 -5.87
CA SER A 67 -55.06 -14.30 -7.31
C SER A 67 -53.85 -13.87 -8.15
N THR A 68 -53.16 -14.90 -8.61
CA THR A 68 -52.34 -14.94 -9.82
C THR A 68 -53.07 -14.30 -11.00
N SER A 69 -52.89 -13.00 -11.22
CA SER A 69 -53.22 -12.39 -12.50
C SER A 69 -52.21 -11.29 -12.78
N LYS A 70 -51.44 -11.48 -13.86
CA LYS A 70 -50.51 -10.51 -14.44
C LYS A 70 -51.31 -9.30 -14.93
N LYS A 71 -51.76 -8.46 -14.01
CA LYS A 71 -52.23 -7.12 -14.28
C LYS A 71 -50.99 -6.31 -14.63
N LEU A 72 -51.04 -5.51 -15.68
CA LEU A 72 -50.00 -4.53 -15.98
C LEU A 72 -49.85 -3.65 -14.72
N GLU A 73 -48.81 -3.92 -13.94
CA GLU A 73 -48.52 -3.21 -12.70
C GLU A 73 -48.13 -1.78 -13.08
N HIS A 74 -48.83 -0.79 -12.52
CA HIS A 74 -48.31 0.57 -12.52
C HIS A 74 -46.93 0.51 -11.84
N VAL A 75 -45.91 1.09 -12.47
CA VAL A 75 -44.56 1.15 -11.90
C VAL A 75 -44.62 2.07 -10.68
N ASN A 76 -44.96 1.50 -9.53
CA ASN A 76 -44.97 2.17 -8.25
C ASN A 76 -43.52 2.23 -7.76
N PHE A 77 -42.84 3.32 -8.09
CA PHE A 77 -41.47 3.61 -7.63
C PHE A 77 -41.31 3.57 -6.09
N PHE A 78 -42.42 3.66 -5.35
CA PHE A 78 -42.45 3.67 -3.88
C PHE A 78 -43.09 2.40 -3.27
N ALA A 79 -43.46 1.40 -4.06
CA ALA A 79 -44.05 0.16 -3.52
C ALA A 79 -43.11 -0.53 -2.52
N GLU A 80 -41.80 -0.58 -2.82
CA GLU A 80 -40.79 -1.17 -1.93
C GLU A 80 -40.61 -0.39 -0.61
N LEU A 81 -40.95 0.90 -0.60
CA LEU A 81 -40.91 1.73 0.59
C LEU A 81 -42.16 1.52 1.45
N GLU A 82 -43.32 1.44 0.83
CA GLU A 82 -44.61 1.24 1.50
C GLU A 82 -44.75 -0.18 2.07
N ASP A 83 -44.16 -1.17 1.39
CA ASP A 83 -43.98 -2.55 1.87
C ASP A 83 -42.93 -2.69 2.98
N GLY A 84 -42.26 -1.60 3.38
CA GLY A 84 -41.29 -1.59 4.49
C GLY A 84 -40.00 -2.37 4.20
N LYS A 85 -39.70 -2.67 2.94
CA LYS A 85 -38.44 -3.34 2.54
C LYS A 85 -37.24 -2.40 2.60
N ILE A 86 -37.48 -1.10 2.39
CA ILE A 86 -36.46 -0.05 2.49
C ILE A 86 -36.67 0.71 3.80
N ASP A 87 -36.10 0.17 4.87
CA ASP A 87 -36.01 0.87 6.14
C ASP A 87 -34.96 1.99 6.06
N TYR A 88 -35.37 3.27 6.02
CA TYR A 88 -34.44 4.41 6.13
C TYR A 88 -33.68 4.46 7.47
N SER A 89 -34.14 3.70 8.46
CA SER A 89 -33.50 3.57 9.78
C SER A 89 -32.59 2.34 9.89
N ARG A 90 -32.57 1.46 8.88
CA ARG A 90 -31.70 0.28 8.88
C ARG A 90 -30.33 0.76 8.41
N PRO A 91 -29.28 0.62 9.24
CA PRO A 91 -27.93 0.95 8.80
C PRO A 91 -27.62 0.13 7.56
N ASN A 92 -26.93 0.74 6.60
CA ASN A 92 -26.57 0.06 5.37
C ASN A 92 -25.85 -1.26 5.74
N THR A 93 -26.46 -2.39 5.41
CA THR A 93 -25.92 -3.71 5.75
C THR A 93 -24.53 -3.91 5.14
N GLU A 94 -24.26 -3.26 4.02
CA GLU A 94 -22.94 -3.24 3.39
C GLU A 94 -21.94 -2.45 4.23
N HIS A 95 -22.35 -1.32 4.82
CA HIS A 95 -21.49 -0.49 5.67
C HIS A 95 -21.17 -1.16 7.02
N GLU A 96 -22.08 -1.96 7.58
CA GLU A 96 -21.76 -2.78 8.77
C GLU A 96 -20.79 -3.92 8.45
N LYS A 97 -20.97 -4.55 7.29
CA LYS A 97 -20.03 -5.56 6.78
C LYS A 97 -18.66 -4.94 6.51
N GLU A 98 -18.62 -3.78 5.86
CA GLU A 98 -17.39 -3.04 5.58
C GLU A 98 -16.67 -2.68 6.88
N LYS A 99 -17.37 -2.14 7.88
CA LYS A 99 -16.78 -1.87 9.22
C LYS A 99 -16.27 -3.13 9.91
N LYS A 100 -16.96 -4.26 9.74
CA LYS A 100 -16.52 -5.54 10.32
C LYS A 100 -15.27 -6.04 9.60
N GLU A 101 -15.24 -5.96 8.28
CA GLU A 101 -14.07 -6.30 7.48
C GLU A 101 -12.89 -5.36 7.76
N GLU A 102 -13.11 -4.07 7.96
CA GLU A 102 -12.07 -3.12 8.36
C GLU A 102 -11.49 -3.47 9.73
N LYS A 103 -12.34 -3.82 10.70
CA LYS A 103 -11.91 -4.31 12.01
C LYS A 103 -11.12 -5.61 11.88
N GLU A 104 -11.63 -6.57 11.13
CA GLU A 104 -10.92 -7.84 10.91
C GLU A 104 -9.61 -7.63 10.15
N LYS A 105 -9.55 -6.72 9.17
CA LYS A 105 -8.31 -6.33 8.46
C LYS A 105 -7.33 -5.68 9.42
N TYR A 106 -7.79 -4.78 10.28
CA TYR A 106 -6.98 -4.14 11.30
C TYR A 106 -6.46 -5.14 12.34
N GLU A 107 -7.33 -6.02 12.83
CA GLU A 107 -6.98 -7.10 13.77
C GLU A 107 -6.04 -8.11 13.13
N LYS A 108 -6.23 -8.46 11.85
CA LYS A 108 -5.28 -9.28 11.07
C LYS A 108 -3.94 -8.56 10.91
N GLN A 109 -3.96 -7.27 10.59
CA GLN A 109 -2.75 -6.45 10.39
C GLN A 109 -1.96 -6.27 11.70
N ILE A 110 -2.64 -6.24 12.85
CA ILE A 110 -2.02 -6.18 14.18
C ILE A 110 -1.67 -7.57 14.73
N GLY A 111 -2.17 -8.64 14.10
CA GLY A 111 -1.96 -10.01 14.56
C GLY A 111 -2.82 -10.40 15.77
N TYR A 112 -3.89 -9.65 16.04
CA TYR A 112 -4.91 -10.02 17.04
C TYR A 112 -5.84 -11.13 16.50
N LEU A 113 -6.14 -11.08 15.20
CA LEU A 113 -6.95 -12.08 14.51
C LEU A 113 -6.10 -12.82 13.47
N THR A 114 -5.41 -13.86 13.92
CA THR A 114 -4.61 -14.75 13.06
C THR A 114 -5.36 -16.06 12.91
N TYR A 115 -5.89 -16.36 11.72
CA TYR A 115 -6.56 -17.64 11.53
C TYR A 115 -5.51 -18.73 11.35
N LEU A 116 -5.68 -19.80 12.14
CA LEU A 116 -4.85 -20.99 12.04
C LEU A 116 -4.93 -21.54 10.60
N GLY A 117 -3.78 -21.65 9.93
CA GLY A 117 -3.72 -22.15 8.55
C GLY A 117 -3.58 -21.10 7.45
N GLN A 118 -3.63 -19.79 7.75
CA GLN A 118 -3.47 -18.74 6.72
C GLN A 118 -2.05 -18.64 6.15
N ASP A 119 -1.04 -18.94 6.98
CA ASP A 119 0.37 -18.90 6.58
C ASP A 119 0.90 -20.26 6.12
N THR A 120 0.05 -21.27 5.95
CA THR A 120 0.52 -22.57 5.45
C THR A 120 0.96 -22.43 3.98
N ASN A 121 1.99 -23.20 3.64
CA ASN A 121 2.57 -23.25 2.31
C ASN A 121 1.54 -23.67 1.24
N GLU A 122 0.57 -24.50 1.64
CA GLU A 122 -0.57 -24.92 0.82
C GLU A 122 -1.52 -23.75 0.51
N ALA A 123 -1.87 -22.92 1.49
CA ALA A 123 -2.77 -21.79 1.31
C ALA A 123 -2.12 -20.63 0.53
N THR A 124 -0.82 -20.43 0.72
CA THR A 124 -0.05 -19.38 0.01
C THR A 124 0.46 -19.82 -1.35
N GLY A 125 0.30 -21.10 -1.71
CA GLY A 125 0.84 -21.70 -2.94
C GLY A 125 2.37 -21.67 -3.02
N LYS A 126 3.05 -21.37 -1.91
CA LYS A 126 4.51 -21.33 -1.84
C LYS A 126 5.00 -22.75 -1.63
N LYS A 127 5.74 -23.29 -2.60
CA LYS A 127 6.48 -24.53 -2.39
C LYS A 127 7.74 -24.25 -1.60
N ASN A 128 8.01 -25.11 -0.62
CA ASN A 128 9.25 -25.04 0.11
C ASN A 128 10.42 -25.52 -0.76
N TRP A 129 11.63 -25.05 -0.46
CA TRP A 129 12.86 -25.44 -1.15
C TRP A 129 13.13 -26.96 -1.11
N TYR A 130 12.51 -27.68 -0.18
CA TYR A 130 12.59 -29.15 -0.06
C TYR A 130 11.45 -29.88 -0.80
N GLU A 131 10.38 -29.19 -1.19
CA GLU A 131 9.28 -29.77 -1.98
C GLU A 131 9.59 -29.76 -3.49
N GLU A 132 10.44 -28.85 -3.94
CA GLU A 132 10.90 -28.77 -5.33
C GLU A 132 12.41 -28.99 -5.40
N LEU A 133 12.81 -30.07 -6.09
CA LEU A 133 14.23 -30.33 -6.31
C LEU A 133 14.83 -29.20 -7.16
N PRO A 134 16.01 -28.66 -6.80
CA PRO A 134 16.72 -27.71 -7.63
C PRO A 134 16.90 -28.29 -9.04
N LYS A 135 16.50 -27.51 -10.05
CA LYS A 135 16.65 -27.91 -11.46
C LYS A 135 18.12 -28.24 -11.72
N ARG A 136 18.41 -29.52 -11.97
CA ARG A 136 19.76 -29.93 -12.33
C ARG A 136 19.99 -29.57 -13.79
N LEU A 137 21.23 -29.26 -14.14
CA LEU A 137 21.65 -28.90 -15.50
C LEU A 137 21.35 -29.99 -16.55
N THR A 138 20.98 -31.19 -16.10
CA THR A 138 20.59 -32.35 -16.90
C THR A 138 19.11 -32.38 -17.29
N ASP A 139 18.28 -31.53 -16.69
CA ASP A 139 16.81 -31.59 -16.82
C ASP A 139 16.26 -30.62 -17.88
N THR A 140 17.09 -29.69 -18.36
CA THR A 140 16.83 -28.99 -19.62
C THR A 140 17.23 -29.93 -20.76
N GLU A 141 16.29 -30.16 -21.67
CA GLU A 141 16.42 -30.88 -22.93
C GLU A 141 17.87 -31.03 -23.40
N LYS A 142 18.28 -32.29 -23.63
CA LYS A 142 19.67 -32.76 -23.84
C LYS A 142 20.46 -32.06 -24.97
N ASP A 143 19.84 -31.12 -25.68
CA ASP A 143 20.36 -30.49 -26.91
C ASP A 143 20.43 -28.94 -26.86
N VAL A 144 20.24 -28.29 -25.70
CA VAL A 144 20.44 -26.84 -25.58
C VAL A 144 21.84 -26.53 -25.01
N GLU A 145 22.80 -26.21 -25.88
CA GLU A 145 24.13 -25.78 -25.44
C GLU A 145 24.05 -24.56 -24.51
N ILE A 146 24.54 -24.74 -23.28
CA ILE A 146 24.67 -23.67 -22.30
C ILE A 146 25.73 -22.67 -22.79
N GLU A 147 25.42 -21.37 -22.68
CA GLU A 147 26.33 -20.25 -22.95
C GLU A 147 26.88 -20.15 -24.40
N ILE A 148 26.06 -20.46 -25.40
CA ILE A 148 26.38 -20.32 -26.85
C ILE A 148 27.11 -18.99 -27.15
N LYS A 149 26.63 -17.89 -26.56
CA LYS A 149 27.21 -16.55 -26.77
C LYS A 149 28.64 -16.41 -26.26
N LYS A 150 28.98 -17.03 -25.13
CA LYS A 150 30.37 -17.00 -24.61
C LYS A 150 31.26 -17.90 -25.45
N LYS A 151 30.76 -19.07 -25.86
CA LYS A 151 31.47 -19.98 -26.77
C LYS A 151 31.80 -19.30 -28.10
N THR A 152 30.84 -18.59 -28.70
CA THR A 152 31.08 -17.83 -29.94
C THR A 152 32.02 -16.64 -29.74
N LEU A 153 32.02 -16.01 -28.56
CA LEU A 153 32.90 -14.87 -28.30
C LEU A 153 34.35 -15.34 -28.06
N ASN A 154 34.53 -16.50 -27.44
CA ASN A 154 35.83 -17.08 -27.15
C ASN A 154 36.33 -18.03 -28.25
N ASP A 155 35.67 -18.08 -29.41
CA ASP A 155 36.08 -18.93 -30.53
C ASP A 155 37.18 -18.24 -31.36
N PRO A 156 38.43 -18.77 -31.37
CA PRO A 156 39.53 -18.20 -32.13
C PRO A 156 39.26 -18.15 -33.64
N MET A 157 38.39 -19.02 -34.18
CA MET A 157 38.05 -18.99 -35.60
C MET A 157 37.24 -17.76 -35.98
N ILE A 158 36.42 -17.23 -35.08
CA ILE A 158 35.65 -16.00 -35.31
C ILE A 158 36.60 -14.80 -35.35
N ASP A 159 37.58 -14.77 -34.45
CA ASP A 159 38.63 -13.74 -34.45
C ASP A 159 39.49 -13.82 -35.71
N ILE A 160 39.97 -15.00 -36.10
CA ILE A 160 40.76 -15.20 -37.33
C ILE A 160 39.98 -14.72 -38.55
N LYS A 161 38.69 -15.08 -38.69
CA LYS A 161 37.83 -14.62 -39.80
C LYS A 161 37.70 -13.09 -39.83
N LYS A 162 37.57 -12.46 -38.65
CA LYS A 162 37.51 -11.00 -38.53
C LYS A 162 38.83 -10.35 -38.94
N TYR A 163 39.96 -10.88 -38.50
CA TYR A 163 41.29 -10.38 -38.88
C TYR A 163 41.56 -10.55 -40.37
N LEU A 164 41.26 -11.72 -40.94
CA LEU A 164 41.38 -11.94 -42.38
C LEU A 164 40.51 -10.93 -43.16
N LYS A 165 39.26 -10.69 -42.76
CA LYS A 165 38.41 -9.70 -43.43
C LYS A 165 38.99 -8.28 -43.39
N ILE A 166 39.66 -7.91 -42.30
CA ILE A 166 40.35 -6.62 -42.16
C ILE A 166 41.63 -6.56 -43.01
N MET A 167 42.37 -7.67 -43.11
CA MET A 167 43.60 -7.75 -43.90
C MET A 167 43.32 -7.72 -45.41
N HIS A 168 42.29 -8.44 -45.87
CA HIS A 168 41.91 -8.48 -47.29
C HIS A 168 41.20 -7.19 -47.77
N SER A 169 40.64 -6.38 -46.86
CA SER A 169 40.05 -5.07 -47.21
C SER A 169 41.08 -3.93 -47.24
N LYS A 170 42.33 -4.19 -46.86
CA LYS A 170 43.43 -3.20 -46.89
C LYS A 170 44.41 -3.40 -48.06
N SER A 171 44.23 -4.44 -48.87
CA SER A 171 45.12 -4.78 -49.98
C SER A 171 44.42 -4.70 -51.33
N GLU A 172 43.56 -3.71 -51.56
CA GLU A 172 43.07 -3.36 -52.90
C GLU A 172 43.90 -2.26 -53.56
N ASP A 173 45.16 -2.11 -53.17
CA ASP A 173 46.15 -1.42 -53.99
C ASP A 173 47.47 -2.21 -53.96
N HIS A 174 47.92 -2.56 -55.17
CA HIS A 174 49.21 -3.18 -55.53
C HIS A 174 49.34 -4.71 -55.34
N LEU A 175 48.99 -5.47 -56.39
CA LEU A 175 49.91 -6.30 -57.21
C LEU A 175 49.12 -7.36 -58.00
N LYS A 176 49.03 -7.17 -59.31
CA LYS A 176 48.73 -8.26 -60.25
C LYS A 176 49.92 -9.24 -60.22
N VAL A 177 49.69 -10.45 -59.72
CA VAL A 177 50.49 -11.62 -60.07
C VAL A 177 49.54 -12.68 -60.61
N LYS A 178 49.65 -12.93 -61.92
CA LYS A 178 49.13 -14.13 -62.57
C LYS A 178 49.93 -15.31 -62.02
N THR A 179 49.25 -16.31 -61.47
CA THR A 179 49.69 -17.71 -61.63
C THR A 179 48.49 -18.60 -61.92
N GLU A 180 48.70 -19.44 -62.90
CA GLU A 180 47.76 -20.28 -63.59
C GLU A 180 47.42 -21.53 -62.80
N SER A 181 46.20 -22.05 -63.05
CA SER A 181 45.82 -23.48 -62.98
C SER A 181 45.79 -24.11 -61.57
N ILE A 182 44.77 -24.88 -61.17
CA ILE A 182 44.31 -26.12 -61.80
C ILE A 182 42.83 -26.39 -61.45
N LYS A 183 42.11 -26.81 -62.49
CA LYS A 183 40.76 -27.39 -62.60
C LYS A 183 40.45 -28.41 -61.46
N ARG A 184 39.19 -28.55 -60.98
CA ARG A 184 38.16 -29.39 -61.66
C ARG A 184 36.79 -29.38 -60.95
N LYS A 185 35.76 -29.16 -61.80
CA LYS A 185 34.42 -29.81 -61.95
C LYS A 185 33.33 -29.52 -60.87
N HIS A 186 32.29 -28.75 -61.22
CA HIS A 186 30.96 -29.12 -61.80
C HIS A 186 30.01 -29.68 -60.71
N HIS A 187 28.83 -29.12 -60.43
CA HIS A 187 27.68 -29.06 -61.35
C HIS A 187 26.68 -27.92 -61.04
N ASP A 188 26.02 -27.46 -62.12
CA ASP A 188 24.85 -26.58 -62.32
C ASP A 188 23.67 -26.83 -61.37
N SER A 189 22.64 -25.99 -61.15
CA SER A 189 21.97 -24.82 -61.79
C SER A 189 21.07 -24.23 -60.67
N ASP A 190 20.56 -22.99 -60.64
CA ASP A 190 19.63 -22.39 -61.60
C ASP A 190 19.26 -20.96 -61.11
N SER A 191 19.27 -20.03 -62.05
CA SER A 191 18.34 -18.90 -62.28
C SER A 191 17.71 -18.08 -61.12
N SER A 192 18.02 -16.77 -61.19
CA SER A 192 17.07 -15.65 -61.39
C SER A 192 16.84 -14.62 -60.28
N HIS A 193 17.19 -13.38 -60.67
CA HIS A 193 16.52 -12.08 -60.44
C HIS A 193 16.59 -11.49 -59.02
N SER A 194 16.80 -10.18 -58.80
CA SER A 194 16.61 -9.01 -59.65
C SER A 194 17.54 -7.88 -59.19
N ASN A 195 17.81 -6.95 -60.11
CA ASN A 195 18.39 -5.64 -59.84
C ASN A 195 17.48 -4.85 -58.90
N ASP A 196 18.06 -4.05 -58.01
CA ASP A 196 17.63 -2.65 -58.01
C ASP A 196 18.74 -1.70 -57.59
N GLU A 197 18.82 -0.66 -58.38
CA GLU A 197 19.76 0.44 -58.31
C GLU A 197 19.07 1.59 -57.56
N ARG A 198 19.82 2.35 -56.75
CA ARG A 198 19.83 3.84 -56.70
C ARG A 198 19.80 4.53 -55.32
N HIS A 199 20.70 5.51 -55.30
CA HIS A 199 20.59 6.88 -54.81
C HIS A 199 20.71 7.19 -53.29
N SER A 200 21.80 7.91 -53.01
CA SER A 200 21.79 9.30 -52.55
C SER A 200 21.12 9.60 -51.20
N THR A 201 21.92 9.99 -50.21
CA THR A 201 22.10 11.42 -49.92
C THR A 201 23.06 11.61 -48.73
N HIS A 202 23.97 12.55 -48.93
CA HIS A 202 24.76 13.20 -47.90
C HIS A 202 23.86 13.81 -46.81
N LYS A 203 24.05 13.45 -45.53
CA LYS A 203 23.85 14.37 -44.40
C LYS A 203 24.89 14.15 -43.31
N ARG A 204 25.79 15.13 -43.19
CA ARG A 204 26.61 15.38 -41.99
C ARG A 204 25.69 15.56 -40.79
N TYR A 205 26.02 15.02 -39.62
CA TYR A 205 25.90 15.75 -38.35
C TYR A 205 26.53 15.00 -37.14
N LYS A 206 27.49 15.71 -36.53
CA LYS A 206 27.91 15.73 -35.11
C LYS A 206 28.48 14.48 -34.44
N ASP A 207 29.79 14.57 -34.20
CA ASP A 207 30.50 13.97 -33.08
C ASP A 207 29.73 14.10 -31.76
N LYS A 208 29.44 12.95 -31.15
CA LYS A 208 29.10 12.86 -29.72
C LYS A 208 30.08 11.91 -29.05
N LYS A 209 31.07 12.54 -28.42
CA LYS A 209 31.99 12.02 -27.41
C LYS A 209 31.31 10.99 -26.51
N HIS A 210 31.63 9.70 -26.68
CA HIS A 210 31.16 8.65 -25.78
C HIS A 210 31.80 8.82 -24.41
N LYS A 211 30.96 9.22 -23.44
CA LYS A 211 31.27 9.29 -22.02
C LYS A 211 31.50 7.87 -21.50
N LYS A 212 32.72 7.55 -21.06
CA LYS A 212 33.05 6.31 -20.33
C LYS A 212 32.00 6.08 -19.23
N LYS A 213 31.20 5.03 -19.36
CA LYS A 213 30.35 4.52 -18.27
C LYS A 213 31.27 3.92 -17.22
N LYS A 214 31.46 4.62 -16.11
CA LYS A 214 31.99 4.02 -14.88
C LYS A 214 31.01 2.93 -14.45
N HIS A 215 31.54 1.75 -14.15
CA HIS A 215 30.79 0.63 -13.57
C HIS A 215 30.06 1.10 -12.30
N LYS A 216 28.76 0.78 -12.24
CA LYS A 216 27.86 1.03 -11.11
C LYS A 216 28.25 0.11 -9.94
N HIS A 217 28.63 0.72 -8.83
CA HIS A 217 28.47 0.14 -7.48
C HIS A 217 27.21 0.74 -6.82
N SER A 218 26.03 0.71 -7.49
CA SER A 218 24.82 1.38 -6.97
C SER A 218 23.95 0.53 -6.05
N GLU A 219 24.01 -0.80 -6.12
CA GLU A 219 23.13 -1.67 -5.31
C GLU A 219 23.46 -1.58 -3.81
N LYS A 220 24.75 -1.55 -3.44
CA LYS A 220 25.18 -1.38 -2.03
C LYS A 220 24.86 0.00 -1.43
N LYS A 221 24.53 1.00 -2.26
CA LYS A 221 24.16 2.35 -1.79
C LYS A 221 22.67 2.46 -1.48
N GLU A 222 21.83 1.76 -2.25
CA GLU A 222 20.38 1.75 -2.06
C GLU A 222 20.00 1.04 -0.75
N GLU A 223 20.56 -0.13 -0.44
CA GLU A 223 20.32 -0.83 0.85
C GLU A 223 20.78 -0.02 2.07
N ARG A 224 21.92 0.70 1.98
CA ARG A 224 22.38 1.60 3.05
C ARG A 224 21.48 2.82 3.21
N SER A 225 20.91 3.35 2.12
CA SER A 225 19.95 4.46 2.18
C SER A 225 18.56 4.02 2.66
N GLN A 226 18.16 2.79 2.35
CA GLN A 226 16.91 2.20 2.83
C GLN A 226 17.00 1.85 4.32
N SER A 227 18.14 1.36 4.80
CA SER A 227 18.35 1.14 6.24
C SER A 227 18.43 2.45 7.03
N SER A 228 19.08 3.51 6.52
CA SER A 228 19.09 4.82 7.19
C SER A 228 17.70 5.45 7.24
N THR A 229 16.93 5.39 6.14
CA THR A 229 15.55 5.90 6.11
C THR A 229 14.59 5.05 6.96
N ASN A 230 14.80 3.73 7.07
CA ASN A 230 14.05 2.88 8.00
C ASN A 230 14.37 3.21 9.47
N ILE A 231 15.62 3.49 9.81
CA ILE A 231 16.00 3.92 11.17
C ILE A 231 15.40 5.30 11.49
N GLU A 232 15.38 6.23 10.53
CA GLU A 232 14.74 7.54 10.70
C GLU A 232 13.23 7.42 10.94
N LYS A 233 12.54 6.51 10.25
CA LYS A 233 11.12 6.20 10.52
C LYS A 233 10.91 5.70 11.95
N LEU A 234 11.74 4.76 12.41
CA LEU A 234 11.67 4.24 13.78
C LEU A 234 11.93 5.33 14.84
N ARG A 235 12.83 6.28 14.55
CA ARG A 235 13.08 7.44 15.42
C ARG A 235 11.90 8.40 15.44
N ALA A 236 11.29 8.68 14.29
CA ALA A 236 10.11 9.53 14.20
C ALA A 236 8.93 8.90 14.96
N GLU A 237 8.72 7.59 14.79
CA GLU A 237 7.69 6.85 15.51
C GLU A 237 7.94 6.87 17.03
N ARG A 238 9.19 6.63 17.47
CA ARG A 238 9.56 6.75 18.89
C ARG A 238 9.26 8.16 19.42
N LEU A 239 9.66 9.21 18.71
CA LEU A 239 9.41 10.59 19.13
C LEU A 239 7.91 10.91 19.24
N LEU A 240 7.09 10.43 18.29
CA LEU A 240 5.64 10.58 18.36
C LEU A 240 5.04 9.85 19.57
N ARG A 241 5.55 8.65 19.88
CA ARG A 241 5.14 7.89 21.06
C ARG A 241 5.49 8.63 22.35
N GLU A 242 6.76 9.06 22.47
CA GLU A 242 7.23 9.84 23.62
C GLU A 242 6.44 11.15 23.79
N GLN A 243 6.11 11.85 22.69
CA GLN A 243 5.26 13.05 22.73
C GLN A 243 3.85 12.74 23.21
N SER A 244 3.23 11.66 22.73
CA SER A 244 1.87 11.28 23.17
C SER A 244 1.82 10.90 24.65
N GLU A 245 2.83 10.19 25.15
CA GLU A 245 2.97 9.85 26.57
C GLU A 245 3.26 11.09 27.40
N LYS A 246 4.08 12.01 26.89
CA LYS A 246 4.32 13.31 27.52
C LYS A 246 3.05 14.14 27.62
N LEU A 247 2.24 14.24 26.57
CA LEU A 247 0.95 14.94 26.61
C LEU A 247 -0.01 14.27 27.59
N ARG A 248 -0.04 12.94 27.64
CA ARG A 248 -0.89 12.19 28.57
C ARG A 248 -0.48 12.43 30.02
N THR A 249 0.82 12.41 30.31
CA THR A 249 1.36 12.68 31.66
C THR A 249 1.16 14.13 32.07
N GLU A 250 1.37 15.07 31.15
CA GLU A 250 1.11 16.48 31.33
C GLU A 250 -0.38 16.74 31.62
N ALA A 251 -1.30 16.13 30.88
CA ALA A 251 -2.74 16.25 31.14
C ALA A 251 -3.14 15.72 32.53
N LEU A 252 -2.51 14.63 32.99
CA LEU A 252 -2.71 14.10 34.34
C LEU A 252 -2.13 15.06 35.39
N LEU A 253 -0.94 15.62 35.17
CA LEU A 253 -0.31 16.58 36.07
C LEU A 253 -1.07 17.91 36.13
N ALA A 254 -1.57 18.42 35.01
CA ALA A 254 -2.42 19.61 34.96
C ALA A 254 -3.70 19.40 35.79
N LYS A 255 -4.31 18.22 35.68
CA LYS A 255 -5.48 17.85 36.50
C LYS A 255 -5.17 17.76 38.00
N VAL A 256 -3.94 17.40 38.37
CA VAL A 256 -3.46 17.41 39.77
C VAL A 256 -3.12 18.83 40.25
N ARG A 257 -2.57 19.68 39.37
CA ARG A 257 -2.23 21.08 39.66
C ARG A 257 -3.44 22.01 39.70
N GLY A 258 -4.60 21.57 39.18
CA GLY A 258 -5.82 22.38 39.13
C GLY A 258 -5.78 23.46 38.04
N GLU A 259 -4.86 23.36 37.09
CA GLU A 259 -4.80 24.27 35.94
C GLU A 259 -5.94 23.93 34.96
N PRO A 260 -6.68 24.93 34.46
CA PRO A 260 -7.73 24.71 33.48
C PRO A 260 -7.10 24.13 32.21
N MET A 261 -7.70 23.04 31.69
CA MET A 261 -7.23 22.41 30.45
C MET A 261 -7.11 23.45 29.35
N PRO A 262 -5.97 23.51 28.62
CA PRO A 262 -5.84 24.41 27.49
C PRO A 262 -6.85 23.97 26.43
N VAL A 263 -7.92 24.76 26.28
CA VAL A 263 -8.75 24.75 25.08
C VAL A 263 -7.83 25.23 23.98
N VAL A 264 -7.31 24.29 23.19
CA VAL A 264 -6.42 24.55 22.07
C VAL A 264 -7.19 25.43 21.08
N ALA A 265 -6.97 26.74 21.15
CA ALA A 265 -7.23 27.61 20.04
C ALA A 265 -6.39 27.06 18.88
N PRO A 266 -6.97 26.80 17.69
CA PRO A 266 -6.21 26.29 16.57
C PRO A 266 -5.10 27.29 16.24
N GLU A 267 -3.86 26.92 16.52
CA GLU A 267 -2.72 27.70 16.05
C GLU A 267 -2.79 27.72 14.52
N THR A 268 -3.04 28.90 13.97
CA THR A 268 -2.98 29.12 12.53
C THR A 268 -1.60 28.67 12.03
N PRO A 269 -1.53 27.81 11.01
CA PRO A 269 -0.24 27.35 10.50
C PRO A 269 0.53 28.57 9.98
N LYS A 270 1.59 28.95 10.69
CA LYS A 270 2.53 29.97 10.21
C LYS A 270 3.10 29.46 8.88
N PRO A 271 3.06 30.25 7.79
CA PRO A 271 3.53 29.80 6.50
C PRO A 271 5.00 29.39 6.61
N ALA A 272 5.34 28.21 6.08
CA ALA A 272 6.72 27.75 6.01
C ALA A 272 7.50 28.66 5.04
N ILE A 273 8.23 29.63 5.59
CA ILE A 273 9.01 30.59 4.81
C ILE A 273 10.18 29.86 4.14
N LYS A 274 10.13 29.70 2.82
CA LYS A 274 11.22 29.13 2.02
C LYS A 274 12.38 30.14 1.96
N GLN A 275 13.53 29.76 2.51
CA GLN A 275 14.76 30.54 2.41
C GLN A 275 15.22 30.60 0.95
N LYS A 276 15.56 31.80 0.45
CA LYS A 276 16.04 32.00 -0.93
C LYS A 276 17.49 31.56 -1.12
N TYR A 277 18.28 31.54 -0.04
CA TYR A 277 19.71 31.27 -0.06
C TYR A 277 20.09 30.27 1.04
N ASN A 278 21.15 29.49 0.81
CA ASN A 278 21.68 28.55 1.79
C ASN A 278 22.24 29.32 3.01
N SER A 279 21.74 28.99 4.20
CA SER A 279 22.10 29.63 5.47
C SER A 279 23.58 29.51 5.85
N GLN A 280 24.30 28.53 5.30
CA GLN A 280 25.73 28.34 5.55
C GLN A 280 26.60 29.41 4.87
N PHE A 281 26.15 29.96 3.73
CA PHE A 281 26.96 30.87 2.92
C PHE A 281 26.55 32.33 3.08
N PHE A 282 25.26 32.60 3.32
CA PHE A 282 24.73 33.97 3.48
C PHE A 282 23.67 34.02 4.59
N PRO A 283 24.08 33.92 5.87
CA PRO A 283 23.16 33.82 7.00
C PRO A 283 22.30 35.07 7.20
N GLU A 284 22.81 36.27 6.89
CA GLU A 284 22.06 37.51 7.04
C GLU A 284 20.89 37.59 6.05
N ILE A 285 21.13 37.21 4.79
CA ILE A 285 20.13 37.23 3.72
C ILE A 285 19.12 36.09 3.91
N ALA A 286 19.59 34.91 4.36
CA ALA A 286 18.72 33.77 4.66
C ALA A 286 17.73 34.05 5.82
N ARG A 287 18.01 35.03 6.68
CA ARG A 287 17.19 35.39 7.86
C ARG A 287 16.30 36.63 7.67
N GLN A 288 16.27 37.24 6.49
CA GLN A 288 15.53 38.50 6.24
C GLN A 288 14.03 38.44 6.56
N ASN A 289 13.44 37.25 6.55
CA ASN A 289 11.99 37.05 6.76
C ASN A 289 11.66 36.40 8.11
N ALA A 290 12.65 36.17 8.98
CA ALA A 290 12.41 35.67 10.33
C ALA A 290 12.14 36.85 11.27
N GLU A 291 11.11 36.75 12.12
CA GLU A 291 10.84 37.72 13.18
C GLU A 291 12.13 37.95 13.98
N ARG A 292 12.63 39.19 14.00
CA ARG A 292 13.80 39.55 14.80
C ARG A 292 13.40 39.43 16.27
N THR A 293 13.79 38.33 16.92
CA THR A 293 13.65 38.23 18.37
C THR A 293 14.41 39.40 19.02
N PRO A 294 13.83 40.10 20.00
CA PRO A 294 14.50 41.23 20.64
C PRO A 294 15.77 40.72 21.31
N LYS A 295 16.92 41.22 20.85
CA LYS A 295 18.21 40.96 21.51
C LYS A 295 18.10 41.51 22.93
N HIS A 296 18.22 40.64 23.94
CA HIS A 296 18.47 41.08 25.31
C HIS A 296 19.69 42.00 25.28
N SER A 297 19.48 43.27 25.58
CA SER A 297 20.56 44.23 25.78
C SER A 297 21.42 43.70 26.92
N ARG A 298 22.69 43.39 26.65
CA ARG A 298 23.69 43.25 27.71
C ARG A 298 23.79 44.61 28.38
N GLN A 299 23.10 44.78 29.51
CA GLN A 299 23.29 45.93 30.38
C GLN A 299 24.73 45.87 30.88
N ASN A 300 25.41 46.99 30.68
CA ASN A 300 26.83 47.16 30.93
C ASN A 300 27.13 47.02 32.42
N THR A 301 28.27 46.39 32.70
CA THR A 301 28.97 46.47 33.98
C THR A 301 29.31 47.94 34.28
N ALA A 302 28.84 48.45 35.41
CA ALA A 302 29.37 49.64 36.04
C ALA A 302 29.58 49.35 37.53
N SER A 303 30.82 49.05 37.90
CA SER A 303 31.30 49.14 39.27
C SER A 303 31.62 50.61 39.59
N PRO A 304 31.26 51.10 40.78
CA PRO A 304 32.09 51.98 41.58
C PRO A 304 33.05 51.17 42.47
#